data_AF-A0A4Z1AQI2-F1
#
_entry.id   AF-A0A4Z1AQI2-F1
#
_cell.length_a   1.000
_cell.length_b   1.000
_cell.length_c   1.000
_cell.angle_alpha   90.00
_cell.angle_beta   90.00
_cell.angle_gamma   90.00
#
_symmetry.space_group_name_H-M   'P 1'
#
loop_
_entity.id
_entity.type
_entity.pdbx_description
1 polymer ?
#
loop_
_entity_poly.entity_id
_entity_poly.type
_entity_poly.pdbx_seq_one_letter_code
_entity_poly.pdbx_strand_id
1 'polypeptide(L)'
;MHSTGVYRRIQASSRVKSRKKEHLKRSGAQKQADLEVKSLASVLPQWKVSKKEKEYFYRALKTARKEAGLTQAEVAKKLKRSRSHISKIELGQRRLFMDEFLILYRLYGKPTIYFYSAFIKSNLVEQID
;
A
#
# COMPACT_ATOMS: atom_id res chain seq x y z
N MET A 1 -18.89 -52.26 42.02
CA MET A 1 -17.91 -51.29 41.48
C MET A 1 -17.95 -51.36 39.95
N HIS A 2 -18.62 -50.47 39.22
CA HIS A 2 -18.42 -50.20 37.77
C HIS A 2 -19.35 -49.05 37.32
N SER A 3 -18.94 -47.78 37.49
CA SER A 3 -19.68 -46.63 36.91
C SER A 3 -18.81 -45.38 36.65
N THR A 4 -17.49 -45.53 36.52
CA THR A 4 -16.58 -44.38 36.32
C THR A 4 -16.23 -44.13 34.85
N GLY A 5 -16.27 -45.17 34.00
CA GLY A 5 -15.88 -45.07 32.58
C GLY A 5 -16.91 -44.39 31.67
N VAL A 6 -18.21 -44.62 31.90
CA VAL A 6 -19.30 -44.07 31.06
C VAL A 6 -19.49 -42.58 31.31
N TYR A 7 -19.46 -42.14 32.58
CA TYR A 7 -19.58 -40.72 32.94
C TYR A 7 -18.44 -39.86 32.38
N ARG A 8 -17.20 -40.37 32.39
CA ARG A 8 -16.03 -39.66 31.82
C ARG A 8 -16.15 -39.45 30.31
N ARG A 9 -16.72 -40.43 29.59
CA ARG A 9 -16.93 -40.37 28.13
C ARG A 9 -18.03 -39.39 27.74
N ILE A 10 -19.10 -39.30 28.54
CA ILE A 10 -20.19 -38.32 28.37
C ILE A 10 -19.71 -36.88 28.63
N GLN A 11 -18.91 -36.68 29.68
CA GLN A 11 -18.29 -35.38 30.01
C GLN A 11 -17.28 -34.91 28.95
N ALA A 12 -16.51 -35.82 28.34
CA ALA A 12 -15.59 -35.47 27.25
C ALA A 12 -16.32 -35.10 25.94
N SER A 13 -17.38 -35.84 25.57
CA SER A 13 -18.17 -35.58 24.36
C SER A 13 -18.96 -34.26 24.43
N SER A 14 -19.53 -33.94 25.60
CA SER A 14 -20.21 -32.67 25.84
C SER A 14 -19.26 -31.47 25.76
N ARG A 15 -18.04 -31.60 26.30
CA ARG A 15 -17.00 -30.55 26.23
C ARG A 15 -16.50 -30.30 24.80
N VAL A 16 -16.35 -31.35 23.99
CA VAL A 16 -15.99 -31.24 22.55
C VAL A 16 -17.11 -30.58 21.75
N LYS A 17 -18.37 -30.97 21.98
CA LYS A 17 -19.54 -30.34 21.34
C LYS A 17 -19.66 -28.86 21.72
N SER A 18 -19.39 -28.51 22.98
CA SER A 18 -19.40 -27.12 23.47
C SER A 18 -18.31 -26.27 22.80
N ARG A 19 -17.06 -26.75 22.76
CA ARG A 19 -15.96 -26.09 22.03
C ARG A 19 -16.24 -25.91 20.53
N LYS A 20 -16.84 -26.91 19.87
CA LYS A 20 -17.20 -26.81 18.44
C LYS A 20 -18.30 -25.76 18.20
N LYS A 21 -19.31 -25.68 19.08
CA LYS A 21 -20.35 -24.64 19.03
C LYS A 21 -19.77 -23.24 19.26
N GLU A 22 -18.84 -23.10 20.21
CA GLU A 22 -18.17 -21.82 20.47
C GLU A 22 -17.30 -21.37 19.30
N HIS A 23 -16.54 -22.28 18.67
CA HIS A 23 -15.76 -22.00 17.47
C HIS A 23 -16.64 -21.62 16.27
N LEU A 24 -17.78 -22.30 16.06
CA LEU A 24 -18.75 -21.93 15.02
C LEU A 24 -19.39 -20.55 15.27
N LYS A 25 -19.70 -20.21 16.53
CA LYS A 25 -20.19 -18.87 16.88
C LYS A 25 -19.13 -17.79 16.62
N ARG A 26 -17.87 -18.06 16.99
CA ARG A 26 -16.74 -17.14 16.73
C ARG A 26 -16.49 -16.97 15.22
N SER A 27 -16.59 -18.04 14.42
CA SER A 27 -16.42 -17.94 12.96
C SER A 27 -17.60 -17.24 12.27
N GLY A 28 -18.83 -17.40 12.80
CA GLY A 28 -20.00 -16.66 12.36
C GLY A 28 -19.90 -15.17 12.68
N ALA A 29 -19.48 -14.81 13.89
CA ALA A 29 -19.24 -13.42 14.29
C ALA A 29 -18.12 -12.77 13.47
N GLN A 30 -17.03 -13.50 13.20
CA GLN A 30 -15.96 -13.01 12.33
C GLN A 30 -16.45 -12.79 10.90
N LYS A 31 -17.23 -13.74 10.33
CA LYS A 31 -17.83 -13.56 9.00
C LYS A 31 -18.76 -12.36 8.94
N GLN A 32 -19.55 -12.13 9.98
CA GLN A 32 -20.45 -10.98 10.05
C GLN A 32 -19.66 -9.67 10.10
N ALA A 33 -18.60 -9.60 10.93
CA ALA A 33 -17.70 -8.45 10.97
C ALA A 33 -17.00 -8.21 9.62
N ASP A 34 -16.53 -9.27 8.95
CA ASP A 34 -15.89 -9.16 7.63
C ASP A 34 -16.88 -8.65 6.55
N LEU A 35 -18.17 -9.01 6.65
CA LEU A 35 -19.22 -8.52 5.76
C LEU A 35 -19.54 -7.04 6.01
N GLU A 36 -19.63 -6.62 7.28
CA GLU A 36 -19.84 -5.23 7.66
C GLU A 36 -18.67 -4.33 7.24
N VAL A 37 -17.43 -4.80 7.42
CA VAL A 37 -16.23 -4.11 6.94
C VAL A 37 -16.24 -3.95 5.42
N LYS A 38 -16.64 -4.98 4.66
CA LYS A 38 -16.77 -4.88 3.20
C LYS A 38 -17.86 -3.92 2.77
N SER A 39 -19.01 -3.94 3.44
CA SER A 39 -20.12 -3.01 3.19
C SER A 39 -19.66 -1.57 3.41
N LEU A 40 -19.02 -1.28 4.55
CA LEU A 40 -18.48 0.05 4.85
C LEU A 40 -17.40 0.47 3.83
N ALA A 41 -16.49 -0.44 3.46
CA ALA A 41 -15.45 -0.17 2.47
C ALA A 41 -16.02 0.16 1.07
N SER A 42 -17.19 -0.36 0.71
CA SER A 42 -17.85 -0.06 -0.57
C SER A 42 -18.41 1.36 -0.67
N VAL A 43 -18.65 2.01 0.47
CA VAL A 43 -19.18 3.39 0.54
C VAL A 43 -18.06 4.43 0.58
N LEU A 44 -16.81 4.00 0.86
CA LEU A 44 -15.67 4.90 0.87
C LEU A 44 -15.27 5.34 -0.55
N PRO A 45 -14.92 6.62 -0.75
CA PRO A 45 -14.41 7.10 -2.03
C PRO A 45 -13.13 6.33 -2.39
N GLN A 46 -13.12 5.77 -3.60
CA GLN A 46 -11.95 5.10 -4.14
C GLN A 46 -11.01 6.15 -4.73
N TRP A 47 -10.10 6.69 -3.91
CA TRP A 47 -9.06 7.60 -4.38
C TRP A 47 -8.07 6.86 -5.28
N LYS A 48 -8.33 6.90 -6.58
CA LYS A 48 -7.50 6.25 -7.59
C LYS A 48 -6.59 7.28 -8.23
N VAL A 49 -5.28 7.08 -8.10
CA VAL A 49 -4.28 7.88 -8.82
C VAL A 49 -4.28 7.47 -10.30
N SER A 50 -4.53 8.44 -11.17
CA SER A 50 -4.58 8.28 -12.63
C SER A 50 -3.21 7.95 -13.22
N LYS A 51 -3.20 7.43 -14.45
CA LYS A 51 -1.94 7.18 -15.17
C LYS A 51 -1.20 8.48 -15.47
N LYS A 52 -1.93 9.54 -15.84
CA LYS A 52 -1.38 10.87 -16.14
C LYS A 52 -0.72 11.49 -14.92
N GLU A 53 -1.38 11.42 -13.76
CA GLU A 53 -0.83 11.90 -12.48
C GLU A 53 0.52 11.26 -12.15
N LYS A 54 0.61 9.92 -12.31
CA LYS A 54 1.88 9.19 -12.11
C LYS A 54 2.94 9.66 -13.10
N GLU A 55 2.59 9.81 -14.37
CA GLU A 55 3.52 10.25 -15.41
C GLU A 55 4.08 11.65 -15.11
N TYR A 56 3.24 12.60 -14.72
CA TYR A 56 3.70 13.94 -14.34
C TYR A 56 4.66 13.91 -13.15
N PHE A 57 4.37 13.10 -12.13
CA PHE A 57 5.24 12.95 -10.97
C PHE A 57 6.63 12.41 -11.35
N TYR A 58 6.70 11.34 -12.15
CA TYR A 58 7.98 10.76 -12.57
C TYR A 58 8.75 11.66 -13.55
N ARG A 59 8.04 12.41 -14.41
CA ARG A 59 8.65 13.47 -15.23
C ARG A 59 9.26 14.56 -14.36
N ALA A 60 8.59 14.98 -13.29
CA ALA A 60 9.12 15.98 -12.35
C ALA A 60 10.41 15.49 -11.66
N LEU A 61 10.50 14.20 -11.28
CA LEU A 61 11.74 13.61 -10.76
C LEU A 61 12.89 13.69 -11.77
N LYS A 62 12.62 13.32 -13.03
CA LYS A 62 13.62 13.38 -14.10
C LYS A 62 14.07 14.81 -14.38
N THR A 63 13.15 15.76 -14.40
CA THR A 63 13.45 17.19 -14.60
C THR A 63 14.28 17.74 -13.45
N ALA A 64 13.86 17.52 -12.20
CA ALA A 64 14.58 17.97 -11.01
C ALA A 64 16.02 17.43 -10.98
N ARG A 65 16.22 16.16 -11.35
CA ARG A 65 17.57 15.58 -11.47
C ARG A 65 18.44 16.34 -12.48
N LYS A 66 17.88 16.62 -13.67
CA LYS A 66 18.60 17.32 -14.73
C LYS A 66 18.95 18.75 -14.33
N GLU A 67 18.01 19.45 -13.69
CA GLU A 67 18.23 20.81 -13.17
C GLU A 67 19.29 20.84 -12.06
N ALA A 68 19.38 19.78 -11.25
CA ALA A 68 20.46 19.60 -10.28
C ALA A 68 21.81 19.22 -10.92
N GLY A 69 21.89 19.08 -12.25
CA GLY A 69 23.12 18.74 -12.97
C GLY A 69 23.59 17.29 -12.77
N LEU A 70 22.73 16.41 -12.24
CA LEU A 70 23.12 15.05 -11.88
C LEU A 70 22.80 14.05 -12.99
N THR A 71 23.69 13.10 -13.24
CA THR A 71 23.43 11.91 -14.05
C THR A 71 22.65 10.86 -13.25
N GLN A 72 21.97 9.94 -13.95
CA GLN A 72 21.30 8.81 -13.29
C GLN A 72 22.29 7.93 -12.52
N ALA A 73 23.55 7.83 -12.97
CA ALA A 73 24.58 7.03 -12.32
C ALA A 73 25.03 7.65 -10.98
N GLU A 74 25.16 8.98 -10.92
CA GLU A 74 25.52 9.68 -9.68
C GLU A 74 24.41 9.57 -8.63
N VAL A 75 23.15 9.72 -9.05
CA VAL A 75 22.00 9.50 -8.16
C VAL A 75 21.96 8.06 -7.66
N ALA A 76 22.21 7.09 -8.54
CA ALA A 76 22.24 5.68 -8.18
C ALA A 76 23.31 5.38 -7.13
N LYS A 77 24.50 5.98 -7.25
CA LYS A 77 25.57 5.88 -6.24
C LYS A 77 25.12 6.40 -4.88
N LYS A 78 24.44 7.56 -4.84
CA LYS A 78 23.89 8.12 -3.58
C LYS A 78 22.84 7.22 -2.93
N LEU A 79 22.03 6.55 -3.73
CA LEU A 79 21.02 5.60 -3.26
C LEU A 79 21.54 4.17 -3.03
N LYS A 80 22.82 3.89 -3.31
CA LYS A 80 23.39 2.52 -3.31
C LYS A 80 22.58 1.56 -4.19
N ARG A 81 22.13 2.03 -5.37
CA ARG A 81 21.36 1.28 -6.37
C ARG A 81 22.08 1.27 -7.71
N SER A 82 21.54 0.53 -8.68
CA SER A 82 22.04 0.55 -10.07
C SER A 82 21.51 1.75 -10.85
N ARG A 83 22.23 2.20 -11.89
CA ARG A 83 21.74 3.25 -12.80
C ARG A 83 20.40 2.88 -13.45
N SER A 84 20.20 1.60 -13.78
CA SER A 84 18.92 1.08 -14.31
C SER A 84 17.77 1.24 -13.31
N HIS A 85 18.03 1.14 -12.01
CA HIS A 85 17.03 1.38 -10.96
C HIS A 85 16.45 2.81 -11.07
N ILE A 86 17.32 3.81 -11.17
CA ILE A 86 16.92 5.22 -11.32
C ILE A 86 16.18 5.43 -12.64
N SER A 87 16.67 4.82 -13.73
CA SER A 87 15.98 4.91 -15.02
C SER A 87 14.56 4.34 -14.97
N LYS A 88 14.35 3.20 -14.31
CA LYS A 88 13.01 2.59 -14.18
C LYS A 88 12.09 3.38 -13.26
N ILE A 89 12.63 4.03 -12.22
CA ILE A 89 11.88 4.99 -11.40
C ILE A 89 11.42 6.17 -12.26
N GLU A 90 12.33 6.81 -13.01
CA GLU A 90 12.00 7.97 -13.85
C GLU A 90 11.01 7.67 -14.98
N LEU A 91 10.88 6.40 -15.37
CA LEU A 91 9.90 5.91 -16.34
C LEU A 91 8.59 5.43 -15.69
N GLY A 92 8.48 5.46 -14.35
CA GLY A 92 7.35 4.92 -13.61
C GLY A 92 7.18 3.40 -13.71
N GLN A 93 8.20 2.69 -14.22
CA GLN A 93 8.23 1.24 -14.37
C GLN A 93 8.67 0.51 -13.09
N ARG A 94 9.16 1.28 -12.11
CA ARG A 94 9.52 0.76 -10.79
C ARG A 94 8.87 1.61 -9.70
N ARG A 95 8.33 0.92 -8.69
CA ARG A 95 7.79 1.56 -7.50
C ARG A 95 8.91 2.34 -6.80
N LEU A 96 8.65 3.62 -6.55
CA LEU A 96 9.45 4.48 -5.70
C LEU A 96 9.02 4.29 -4.25
N PHE A 97 9.96 3.93 -3.38
CA PHE A 97 9.71 3.88 -1.94
C PHE A 97 9.89 5.26 -1.30
N MET A 98 9.30 5.44 -0.13
CA MET A 98 9.24 6.72 0.56
C MET A 98 10.65 7.21 0.97
N ASP A 99 11.50 6.32 1.47
CA ASP A 99 12.91 6.57 1.78
C ASP A 99 13.72 7.03 0.56
N GLU A 100 13.51 6.38 -0.59
CA GLU A 100 14.12 6.80 -1.86
C GLU A 100 13.66 8.21 -2.22
N PHE A 101 12.36 8.51 -2.14
CA PHE A 101 11.84 9.85 -2.42
C PHE A 101 12.44 10.91 -1.49
N LEU A 102 12.55 10.62 -0.19
CA LEU A 102 13.11 11.56 0.79
C LEU A 102 14.56 11.94 0.46
N ILE A 103 15.35 10.99 -0.04
CA ILE A 103 16.72 11.25 -0.48
C ILE A 103 16.71 12.07 -1.78
N LEU A 104 15.86 11.70 -2.74
CA LEU A 104 15.81 12.35 -4.05
C LEU A 104 15.40 13.83 -3.97
N TYR A 105 14.34 14.20 -3.23
CA TYR A 105 13.92 15.61 -3.19
C TYR A 105 15.00 16.52 -2.58
N ARG A 106 15.71 16.01 -1.56
CA ARG A 106 16.84 16.71 -0.93
C ARG A 106 18.01 16.81 -1.88
N LEU A 107 18.37 15.71 -2.52
CA LEU A 107 19.47 15.64 -3.47
C LEU A 107 19.26 16.57 -4.67
N TYR A 108 18.01 16.74 -5.11
CA TYR A 108 17.66 17.60 -6.24
C TYR A 108 17.42 19.06 -5.84
N GLY A 109 17.47 19.40 -4.55
CA GLY A 109 17.25 20.76 -4.07
C GLY A 109 15.85 21.31 -4.37
N LYS A 110 14.83 20.43 -4.44
CA LYS A 110 13.44 20.82 -4.70
C LYS A 110 12.57 20.59 -3.47
N PRO A 111 11.69 21.53 -3.08
CA PRO A 111 10.73 21.27 -2.01
C PRO A 111 9.75 20.17 -2.43
N THR A 112 9.19 19.43 -1.48
CA THR A 112 8.25 18.33 -1.78
C THR A 112 7.05 18.78 -2.63
N ILE A 113 6.57 20.00 -2.39
CA ILE A 113 5.46 20.61 -3.16
C ILE A 113 5.75 20.70 -4.66
N TYR A 114 7.01 20.82 -5.08
CA TYR A 114 7.39 20.81 -6.49
C TYR A 114 6.92 19.51 -7.17
N PHE A 115 7.14 18.36 -6.51
CA PHE A 115 6.74 17.06 -7.03
C PHE A 115 5.23 16.84 -6.93
N TYR A 116 4.57 17.43 -5.92
CA TYR A 116 3.12 17.34 -5.77
C TYR A 116 2.34 18.27 -6.72
N SER A 117 2.96 19.33 -7.22
CA SER A 117 2.35 20.22 -8.22
C SER A 117 1.94 19.49 -9.51
N ALA A 118 2.57 18.34 -9.78
CA ALA A 118 2.18 17.40 -10.83
C ALA A 118 0.72 16.94 -10.72
N PHE A 119 0.23 16.73 -9.50
CA PHE A 119 -1.15 16.28 -9.23
C PHE A 119 -2.15 17.44 -9.38
N ILE A 120 -1.74 18.66 -9.02
CA ILE A 120 -2.58 19.86 -9.16
C ILE A 120 -2.80 20.20 -10.64
N LYS A 121 -1.74 20.08 -11.47
CA LYS A 121 -1.85 20.31 -12.92
C LYS A 121 -2.77 19.31 -13.61
N SER A 122 -2.87 18.07 -13.12
CA SER A 122 -3.82 17.08 -13.66
C SER A 122 -5.26 17.56 -13.48
N ASN A 123 -5.60 18.06 -12.29
CA ASN A 123 -6.95 18.51 -11.97
C ASN A 123 -7.35 19.80 -12.70
N LEU A 124 -6.39 20.68 -13.04
CA LEU A 124 -6.67 21.90 -13.79
C LEU A 124 -6.86 21.64 -15.29
N VAL A 125 -6.13 20.67 -15.87
CA VAL A 125 -6.29 20.29 -17.29
C VAL A 125 -7.58 19.50 -17.50
N GLU A 126 -7.99 18.66 -16.55
CA GLU A 126 -9.24 17.89 -16.62
C GLU A 126 -10.52 18.72 -16.43
N GLN A 127 -10.42 20.01 -16.05
CA GLN A 127 -11.57 20.93 -15.96
C GLN A 127 -11.75 21.84 -17.19
N ILE A 128 -10.84 21.77 -18.16
CA ILE A 128 -10.84 22.62 -19.36
C ILE A 128 -11.28 21.83 -20.62
N ASP A 129 -11.37 20.50 -20.52
CA ASP A 129 -11.94 19.60 -21.54
C ASP A 129 -13.33 19.09 -21.09
#